data_AF-A0A845TYZ2-F1
#
_entry.id   AF-A0A845TYZ2-F1
#
_cell.length_a   1.000
_cell.length_b   1.000
_cell.length_c   1.000
_cell.angle_alpha   90.00
_cell.angle_beta   90.00
_cell.angle_gamma   90.00
#
_symmetry.space_group_name_H-M   'P 1'
#
loop_
_entity.id
_entity.type
_entity.pdbx_description
1 polymer ?
#
loop_
_entity_poly.entity_id
_entity_poly.type
_entity_poly.pdbx_seq_one_letter_code
_entity_poly.pdbx_strand_id
1 'polypeptide(L)'
;ISICYEAIFPDEIRRAVADGARLLINLSNDGWFSHSAAGEQHLAMARVRAVENHRWLLRATNTGLTASVDPYGRIVAVLEPDRRAALAAPYGFRGDLTLYTRWGDWFAYLCVAVAVGVLIGSAWHRKS
;
A
#
# COMPACT_ATOMS: atom_id res chain seq x y z
N ILE A 1 -12.01 1.17 4.87
CA ILE A 1 -11.33 0.49 6.01
C ILE A 1 -10.86 -0.85 5.47
N SER A 2 -9.66 -1.31 5.84
CA SER A 2 -9.17 -2.65 5.52
C SER A 2 -8.78 -3.39 6.80
N ILE A 3 -8.93 -4.71 6.79
CA ILE A 3 -8.63 -5.56 7.95
C ILE A 3 -7.41 -6.43 7.63
N CYS A 4 -6.40 -6.33 8.48
CA CYS A 4 -5.19 -7.13 8.44
C CYS A 4 -4.60 -7.12 7.02
N TYR A 5 -4.57 -8.29 6.39
CA TYR A 5 -4.04 -8.55 5.05
C TYR A 5 -4.71 -7.78 3.93
N GLU A 6 -5.93 -7.28 4.08
CA GLU A 6 -6.62 -6.55 3.01
C GLU A 6 -5.83 -5.32 2.53
N ALA A 7 -4.93 -4.77 3.37
CA ALA A 7 -4.05 -3.68 2.98
C ALA A 7 -2.99 -4.04 1.93
N ILE A 8 -2.75 -5.32 1.63
CA ILE A 8 -1.81 -5.72 0.57
C ILE A 8 -2.47 -5.81 -0.80
N PHE A 9 -3.80 -5.85 -0.87
CA PHE A 9 -4.51 -5.99 -2.14
C PHE A 9 -4.73 -4.63 -2.80
N PRO A 10 -4.09 -4.38 -3.95
CA PRO A 10 -4.09 -3.06 -4.56
C PRO A 10 -5.49 -2.57 -4.97
N ASP A 11 -6.24 -3.44 -5.61
CA ASP A 11 -7.53 -3.11 -6.20
C ASP A 11 -8.60 -2.78 -5.18
N GLU A 12 -8.62 -3.48 -4.03
CA GLU A 12 -9.63 -3.22 -2.99
C GLU A 12 -9.47 -1.82 -2.39
N ILE A 13 -8.22 -1.43 -2.12
CA ILE A 13 -7.94 -0.08 -1.62
C ILE A 13 -8.22 0.97 -2.70
N ARG A 14 -7.84 0.69 -3.95
CA ARG A 14 -8.08 1.59 -5.08
C ARG A 14 -9.57 1.86 -5.29
N ARG A 15 -10.42 0.81 -5.25
CA ARG A 15 -11.88 0.92 -5.37
C ARG A 15 -12.48 1.73 -4.23
N ALA A 16 -12.10 1.41 -2.99
CA ALA A 16 -12.58 2.17 -1.84
C ALA A 16 -12.27 3.68 -1.95
N VAL A 17 -11.10 4.02 -2.49
CA VAL A 17 -10.71 5.41 -2.75
C VAL A 17 -11.49 6.02 -3.92
N ALA A 18 -11.70 5.29 -5.00
CA ALA A 18 -12.52 5.73 -6.12
C ALA A 18 -13.97 5.99 -5.69
N ASP A 19 -14.48 5.22 -4.73
CA ASP A 19 -15.80 5.38 -4.11
C ASP A 19 -15.87 6.51 -3.06
N GLY A 20 -14.79 7.28 -2.92
CA GLY A 20 -14.77 8.50 -2.10
C GLY A 20 -14.02 8.38 -0.77
N ALA A 21 -13.28 7.30 -0.50
CA ALA A 21 -12.47 7.23 0.72
C ALA A 21 -11.40 8.33 0.77
N ARG A 22 -11.45 9.12 1.86
CA ARG A 22 -10.56 10.27 2.08
C ARG A 22 -9.40 10.00 3.03
N LEU A 23 -9.44 8.86 3.71
CA LEU A 23 -8.47 8.38 4.70
C LEU A 23 -8.48 6.85 4.65
N LEU A 24 -7.29 6.24 4.71
CA LEU A 24 -7.16 4.80 4.85
C LEU A 24 -6.97 4.44 6.32
N ILE A 25 -7.73 3.45 6.77
CA ILE A 25 -7.61 2.87 8.10
C ILE A 25 -7.42 1.38 7.94
N ASN A 26 -6.34 0.86 8.50
CA ASN A 26 -6.05 -0.56 8.54
C ASN A 26 -6.00 -1.05 9.99
N LEU A 27 -6.82 -2.05 10.31
CA LEU A 27 -6.87 -2.68 11.63
C LEU A 27 -6.27 -4.08 11.52
N SER A 28 -5.16 -4.36 12.22
CA SER A 28 -4.45 -5.65 12.09
C SER A 28 -4.16 -6.32 13.44
N ASN A 29 -3.92 -7.63 13.40
CA ASN A 29 -3.33 -8.38 14.49
C ASN A 29 -2.06 -9.08 13.99
N ASP A 30 -0.92 -8.42 14.16
CA ASP A 30 0.37 -8.95 13.72
C ASP A 30 1.06 -9.81 14.81
N GLY A 31 0.34 -10.24 15.86
CA GLY A 31 0.92 -11.09 16.92
C GLY A 31 1.45 -12.42 16.42
N TRP A 32 0.96 -12.88 15.28
CA TRP A 32 1.43 -14.07 14.57
C TRP A 32 2.82 -13.90 13.94
N PHE A 33 3.29 -12.66 13.74
CA PHE A 33 4.56 -12.34 13.10
C PHE A 33 5.64 -11.89 14.09
N SER A 34 5.38 -12.01 15.40
CA SER A 34 6.31 -11.56 16.44
C SER A 34 7.72 -12.10 16.19
N HIS A 35 8.72 -11.22 16.33
CA HIS A 35 10.14 -11.50 16.07
C HIS A 35 10.52 -11.88 14.62
N SER A 36 9.71 -11.53 13.63
CA SER A 36 10.03 -11.69 12.20
C SER A 36 9.90 -10.38 11.42
N ALA A 37 10.56 -10.31 10.26
CA ALA A 37 10.46 -9.18 9.33
C ALA A 37 9.06 -9.05 8.67
N ALA A 38 8.16 -10.03 8.85
CA ALA A 38 6.86 -10.04 8.18
C ALA A 38 5.98 -8.86 8.59
N GLY A 39 6.04 -8.41 9.85
CA GLY A 39 5.31 -7.21 10.30
C GLY A 39 5.78 -5.94 9.60
N GLU A 40 7.09 -5.79 9.42
CA GLU A 40 7.67 -4.65 8.68
C GLU A 40 7.33 -4.71 7.19
N GLN A 41 7.39 -5.89 6.58
CA GLN A 41 6.98 -6.11 5.18
C GLN A 41 5.50 -5.79 4.97
N HIS A 42 4.64 -6.21 5.91
CA HIS A 42 3.21 -5.92 5.86
C HIS A 42 2.96 -4.40 5.96
N LEU A 43 3.64 -3.70 6.88
CA LEU A 43 3.59 -2.23 6.93
C LEU A 43 4.11 -1.59 5.63
N ALA A 44 5.21 -2.09 5.08
CA ALA A 44 5.77 -1.58 3.83
C ALA A 44 4.76 -1.69 2.66
N MET A 45 4.08 -2.83 2.53
CA MET A 45 3.02 -3.02 1.52
C MET A 45 1.84 -2.07 1.75
N ALA A 46 1.42 -1.89 3.00
CA ALA A 46 0.33 -0.95 3.33
C ALA A 46 0.73 0.50 3.02
N ARG A 47 2.00 0.90 3.24
CA ARG A 47 2.50 2.24 2.92
C ARG A 47 2.43 2.55 1.43
N VAL A 48 2.67 1.57 0.56
CA VAL A 48 2.55 1.76 -0.89
C VAL A 48 1.12 2.16 -1.26
N ARG A 49 0.10 1.61 -0.60
CA ARG A 49 -1.31 1.98 -0.81
C ARG A 49 -1.59 3.44 -0.53
N ALA A 50 -0.94 4.00 0.49
CA ALA A 50 -1.02 5.43 0.84
C ALA A 50 -0.47 6.31 -0.29
N VAL A 51 0.66 5.89 -0.88
CA VAL A 51 1.32 6.60 -1.99
C VAL A 51 0.49 6.56 -3.26
N GLU A 52 0.09 5.37 -3.72
CA GLU A 52 -0.59 5.24 -5.01
C GLU A 52 -1.94 5.94 -5.02
N ASN A 53 -2.59 5.97 -3.86
CA ASN A 53 -3.84 6.66 -3.72
C ASN A 53 -3.65 8.07 -3.18
N HIS A 54 -2.46 8.57 -2.84
CA HIS A 54 -2.30 9.90 -2.24
C HIS A 54 -3.24 10.14 -1.03
N ARG A 55 -3.36 9.15 -0.15
CA ARG A 55 -4.16 9.20 1.09
C ARG A 55 -3.25 9.00 2.30
N TRP A 56 -3.65 9.60 3.42
CA TRP A 56 -3.11 9.21 4.71
C TRP A 56 -3.52 7.77 5.04
N LEU A 57 -2.65 7.05 5.74
CA LEU A 57 -2.93 5.73 6.29
C LEU A 57 -2.71 5.72 7.80
N LEU A 58 -3.75 5.34 8.53
CA LEU A 58 -3.67 4.99 9.94
C LEU A 58 -3.70 3.46 10.07
N ARG A 59 -2.63 2.89 10.60
CA ARG A 59 -2.54 1.46 10.92
C ARG A 59 -2.58 1.28 12.42
N ALA A 60 -3.56 0.54 12.92
CA ALA A 60 -3.68 0.15 14.31
C ALA A 60 -3.51 -1.37 14.43
N THR A 61 -2.55 -1.78 15.27
CA THR A 61 -2.18 -3.18 15.46
C THR A 61 -2.26 -3.55 16.93
N ASN A 62 -2.57 -4.82 17.22
CA ASN A 62 -2.47 -5.41 18.55
C ASN A 62 -1.04 -5.31 19.13
N THR A 63 -0.13 -6.12 18.61
CA THR A 63 1.27 -6.21 19.05
C THR A 63 2.26 -5.83 17.95
N GLY A 64 1.78 -5.51 16.75
CA GLY A 64 2.61 -5.08 15.63
C GLY A 64 2.92 -3.59 15.61
N LEU A 65 3.37 -3.11 14.45
CA LEU A 65 3.65 -1.69 14.21
C LEU A 65 2.36 -0.88 14.01
N THR A 66 1.97 -0.14 15.05
CA THR A 66 0.92 0.89 14.95
C THR A 66 1.56 2.17 14.42
N ALA A 67 1.06 2.71 13.32
CA ALA A 67 1.73 3.79 12.61
C ALA A 67 0.75 4.75 11.91
N SER A 68 1.20 6.00 11.76
CA SER A 68 0.63 6.96 10.82
C SER A 68 1.59 7.18 9.65
N VAL A 69 1.03 7.12 8.45
CA VAL A 69 1.76 7.26 7.20
C VAL A 69 1.14 8.40 6.39
N ASP A 70 1.99 9.32 5.94
CA ASP A 70 1.58 10.43 5.09
C ASP A 70 1.25 9.97 3.64
N PRO A 71 0.62 10.82 2.82
CA PRO A 71 0.31 10.50 1.42
C PRO A 71 1.53 10.25 0.51
N TYR A 72 2.75 10.50 1.00
CA TYR A 72 4.01 10.25 0.31
C TYR A 72 4.70 8.99 0.84
N GLY A 73 4.02 8.22 1.69
CA GLY A 73 4.51 6.95 2.23
C GLY A 73 5.48 7.12 3.39
N ARG A 74 5.67 8.32 3.94
CA ARG A 74 6.55 8.57 5.09
C ARG A 74 5.84 8.18 6.37
N ILE A 75 6.53 7.44 7.25
CA ILE A 75 6.04 7.17 8.60
C ILE A 75 6.26 8.43 9.42
N VAL A 76 5.17 9.10 9.82
CA VAL A 76 5.24 10.35 10.59
C VAL A 76 5.05 10.13 12.09
N ALA A 77 4.51 8.99 12.47
CA ALA A 77 4.41 8.54 13.85
C ALA A 77 4.36 7.00 13.87
N VAL A 78 5.06 6.37 14.81
CA VAL A 78 5.06 4.92 14.98
C VAL A 78 5.17 4.55 16.44
N LEU A 79 4.50 3.48 16.83
CA LEU A 79 4.66 2.81 18.11
C LEU A 79 5.40 1.49 17.89
N GLU A 80 6.40 1.25 18.74
CA GLU A 80 7.11 -0.02 18.76
C GLU A 80 6.18 -1.20 19.06
N PRO A 81 6.43 -2.38 18.47
CA PRO A 81 5.66 -3.58 18.72
C PRO A 81 5.79 -4.04 20.18
N ASP A 82 4.90 -4.96 20.59
CA ASP A 82 4.90 -5.62 21.90
C ASP A 82 4.84 -4.67 23.12
N ARG A 83 4.32 -3.46 22.92
CA ARG A 83 4.12 -2.46 23.99
C ARG A 83 2.67 -2.03 24.09
N ARG A 84 2.12 -2.09 25.31
CA ARG A 84 0.81 -1.51 25.61
C ARG A 84 0.95 0.01 25.69
N ALA A 85 0.54 0.70 24.64
CA ALA A 85 0.54 2.16 24.57
C ALA A 85 -0.51 2.67 23.57
N ALA A 86 -0.68 3.98 23.51
CA ALA A 86 -1.53 4.65 22.53
C ALA A 86 -0.68 5.65 21.74
N LEU A 87 -0.93 5.75 20.44
CA LEU A 87 -0.24 6.67 19.55
C LEU A 87 -1.16 7.84 19.20
N ALA A 88 -0.75 9.06 19.57
CA ALA A 88 -1.35 10.29 19.06
C ALA A 88 -0.89 10.52 17.62
N ALA A 89 -1.59 9.88 16.68
CA ALA A 89 -1.24 9.86 15.27
C ALA A 89 -1.76 11.10 14.52
N PRO A 90 -0.90 11.93 13.89
CA PRO A 90 -1.36 12.97 12.99
C PRO A 90 -1.97 12.33 11.73
N TYR A 91 -3.01 12.96 11.16
CA TYR A 91 -3.61 12.54 9.89
C TYR A 91 -4.31 13.69 9.18
N GLY A 92 -4.67 13.48 7.92
CA GLY A 92 -5.47 14.43 7.14
C GLY A 92 -6.39 13.72 6.15
N PHE A 93 -7.44 14.42 5.71
CA PHE A 93 -8.38 13.93 4.70
C PHE A 93 -8.05 14.51 3.33
N ARG A 94 -8.01 13.66 2.30
CA ARG A 94 -7.77 14.07 0.91
C ARG A 94 -8.88 13.61 -0.03
N GLY A 95 -9.20 14.39 -1.05
CA GLY A 95 -10.29 14.09 -2.00
C GLY A 95 -9.85 14.07 -3.46
N ASP A 96 -8.60 14.44 -3.75
CA ASP A 96 -8.04 14.40 -5.11
C ASP A 96 -7.92 12.95 -5.61
N LEU A 97 -7.83 12.70 -6.92
CA LEU A 97 -7.68 11.33 -7.46
C LEU A 97 -6.39 11.22 -8.26
N THR A 98 -5.55 10.25 -7.94
CA THR A 98 -4.31 9.99 -8.68
C THR A 98 -4.61 9.30 -10.01
N LEU A 99 -3.62 9.28 -10.91
CA LEU A 99 -3.73 8.53 -12.17
C LEU A 99 -3.95 7.03 -11.90
N TYR A 100 -3.29 6.51 -10.86
CA TYR A 100 -3.46 5.12 -10.44
C TYR A 100 -4.89 4.84 -9.98
N THR A 101 -5.47 5.69 -9.13
CA THR A 101 -6.87 5.48 -8.70
C THR A 101 -7.83 5.48 -9.88
N ARG A 102 -7.61 6.35 -10.87
CA ARG A 102 -8.47 6.49 -12.06
C ARG A 102 -8.36 5.31 -13.04
N TRP A 103 -7.15 4.80 -13.27
CA TRP A 103 -6.88 3.89 -14.39
C TRP A 103 -6.24 2.56 -14.00
N GLY A 104 -5.95 2.34 -12.72
CA GLY A 104 -5.33 1.11 -12.22
C GLY A 104 -3.95 0.85 -12.80
N ASP A 105 -3.66 -0.42 -13.09
CA ASP A 105 -2.34 -0.92 -13.49
C ASP A 105 -2.02 -0.75 -14.99
N TRP A 106 -2.70 0.16 -15.70
CA TRP A 106 -2.52 0.35 -17.15
C TRP A 106 -1.05 0.56 -17.56
N PHE A 107 -0.29 1.30 -16.74
CA PHE A 107 1.12 1.59 -17.01
C PHE A 107 1.98 0.31 -16.88
N ALA A 108 1.70 -0.53 -15.88
CA ALA A 108 2.36 -1.81 -15.73
C ALA A 108 2.05 -2.74 -16.91
N TYR A 109 0.79 -2.83 -17.35
CA TYR A 109 0.43 -3.63 -18.53
C TYR A 109 1.09 -3.14 -19.81
N LEU A 110 1.21 -1.81 -19.99
CA LEU A 110 1.93 -1.24 -21.13
C LEU A 110 3.41 -1.64 -21.12
N CYS A 111 4.09 -1.55 -19.97
CA CYS A 111 5.48 -1.96 -19.82
C CYS A 111 5.67 -3.45 -20.15
N VAL A 112 4.76 -4.31 -19.66
CA VAL A 112 4.79 -5.75 -19.96
C VAL A 112 4.62 -6.01 -21.46
N ALA A 113 3.66 -5.33 -22.12
CA ALA A 113 3.42 -5.47 -23.55
C ALA A 113 4.64 -5.06 -24.38
N VAL A 114 5.28 -3.93 -24.03
CA VAL A 114 6.51 -3.47 -24.70
C VAL A 114 7.65 -4.47 -24.50
N ALA A 115 7.88 -4.94 -23.26
CA ALA A 115 8.94 -5.90 -22.97
C ALA A 115 8.76 -7.22 -23.74
N VAL A 116 7.53 -7.75 -23.77
CA VAL A 116 7.20 -8.96 -24.55
C VAL A 116 7.40 -8.72 -26.05
N GLY A 117 6.97 -7.57 -26.57
CA GLY A 117 7.18 -7.20 -27.97
C GLY A 117 8.65 -7.16 -28.37
N VAL A 118 9.51 -6.58 -27.52
CA VAL A 118 10.97 -6.55 -27.72
C VAL A 118 11.57 -7.96 -27.71
N LEU A 119 11.17 -8.81 -26.76
CA LEU A 119 11.67 -10.18 -26.67
C LEU A 119 11.30 -10.99 -27.91
N ILE A 120 10.03 -10.91 -28.35
CA ILE A 120 9.56 -11.57 -29.57
C ILE A 120 10.34 -11.04 -30.78
N GLY A 121 10.44 -9.73 -30.97
CA GLY A 121 11.20 -9.13 -32.07
C GLY A 121 12.66 -9.60 -32.09
N SER A 122 13.32 -9.65 -30.93
CA SER A 122 14.71 -10.11 -30.81
C SER A 122 14.90 -11.60 -31.13
N ALA A 123 13.89 -12.43 -30.86
CA ALA A 123 13.93 -13.86 -31.15
C ALA A 123 13.71 -14.13 -32.64
N TRP A 124 12.90 -13.31 -33.30
CA TRP A 124 12.68 -13.37 -34.75
C TRP A 124 13.93 -12.91 -35.52
N HIS A 125 14.57 -11.82 -35.09
CA HIS A 125 15.83 -11.35 -35.68
C HIS A 125 17.01 -12.30 -35.51
N ARG A 126 17.02 -13.16 -34.48
CA ARG A 126 18.07 -14.18 -34.27
C ARG A 126 17.90 -15.44 -35.12
N LYS A 127 16.70 -15.67 -35.67
CA LYS A 127 16.39 -16.82 -36.52
C LYS A 127 16.48 -16.51 -38.02
N SER A 128 16.43 -15.24 -38.40
CA SER A 128 16.76 -14.75 -39.75
C SER A 128 18.26 -14.55 -39.92
#